data_AF-K6C0B6-F1
#
_entry.id   AF-K6C0B6-F1
#
_cell.length_a   1.000
_cell.length_b   1.000
_cell.length_c   1.000
_cell.angle_alpha   90.00
_cell.angle_beta   90.00
_cell.angle_gamma   90.00
#
_symmetry.space_group_name_H-M   'P 1'
#
loop_
_entity.id
_entity.type
_entity.pdbx_description
1 polymer ?
#
loop_
_entity_poly.entity_id
_entity_poly.type
_entity_poly.pdbx_seq_one_letter_code
_entity_poly.pdbx_strand_id
1 'polypeptide(L)'
;MVRKIWDSFWYQNGKVRQRIWLDGDRYIVSSTIKSVTAYNYGSTPENAKEASLFKLQKVLNKKEKDRKFIARENGYVVLYRVK
;
A
#
# COMPACT_ATOMS: atom_id res chain seq x y z
N MET A 1 13.30 9.57 -16.45
CA MET A 1 13.79 8.17 -16.38
C MET A 1 13.19 7.52 -15.13
N VAL A 2 12.43 6.42 -15.24
CA VAL A 2 11.76 5.80 -14.09
C VAL A 2 12.74 4.92 -13.29
N ARG A 3 13.25 5.45 -12.17
CA ARG A 3 14.02 4.63 -11.20
C ARG A 3 13.06 3.72 -10.43
N LYS A 4 12.99 2.45 -10.82
CA LYS A 4 12.25 1.41 -10.08
C LYS A 4 13.06 1.01 -8.84
N ILE A 5 12.85 1.71 -7.72
CA ILE A 5 13.42 1.32 -6.43
C ILE A 5 12.54 0.21 -5.84
N TRP A 6 13.19 -0.89 -5.48
CA TRP A 6 12.57 -2.01 -4.78
C TRP A 6 13.15 -2.10 -3.38
N ASP A 7 12.28 -2.16 -2.38
CA ASP A 7 12.67 -2.27 -0.98
C ASP A 7 11.85 -3.40 -0.34
N SER A 8 12.39 -4.05 0.69
CA SER A 8 11.76 -5.23 1.30
C SER A 8 12.22 -5.44 2.74
N PHE A 9 11.45 -4.88 3.67
CA PHE A 9 11.73 -4.88 5.11
C PHE A 9 10.61 -5.55 5.91
N TRP A 10 10.88 -5.82 7.18
CA TRP A 10 9.88 -6.30 8.13
C TRP A 10 9.15 -5.10 8.76
N TYR A 11 7.82 -5.15 8.81
CA TYR A 11 7.00 -4.10 9.41
C TYR A 11 5.81 -4.72 10.14
N GLN A 12 5.83 -4.64 11.47
CA GLN A 12 4.82 -5.16 12.41
C GLN A 12 4.28 -6.56 12.04
N ASN A 13 3.26 -6.62 11.19
CA ASN A 13 2.48 -7.81 10.85
C ASN A 13 3.09 -8.70 9.74
N GLY A 14 4.36 -8.45 9.34
CA GLY A 14 5.12 -9.30 8.43
C GLY A 14 6.07 -8.57 7.46
N LYS A 15 6.59 -9.28 6.46
CA LYS A 15 7.49 -8.73 5.43
C LYS A 15 6.69 -7.89 4.42
N VAL A 16 6.98 -6.60 4.37
CA VAL A 16 6.45 -5.65 3.38
C VAL A 16 7.39 -5.60 2.19
N ARG A 17 6.83 -5.58 0.98
CA ARG A 17 7.54 -5.28 -0.27
C ARG A 17 7.10 -3.91 -0.75
N GLN A 18 8.05 -3.00 -0.97
CA GLN A 18 7.79 -1.71 -1.60
C GLN A 18 8.31 -1.67 -3.03
N ARG A 19 7.57 -0.99 -3.90
CA ARG A 19 8.01 -0.58 -5.23
C ARG A 19 7.73 0.91 -5.37
N ILE A 20 8.73 1.66 -5.80
CA ILE A 20 8.64 3.09 -6.12
C ILE A 20 8.75 3.26 -7.63
N TRP A 21 7.96 4.16 -8.20
CA TRP A 21 8.15 4.68 -9.56
C TRP A 21 7.76 6.17 -9.61
N LEU A 22 8.16 6.83 -10.69
CA LEU A 22 7.86 8.23 -10.96
C LEU A 22 6.84 8.31 -12.10
N ASP A 23 5.84 9.17 -11.95
CA ASP A 23 4.79 9.46 -12.91
C ASP A 23 4.59 10.98 -12.99
N GLY A 24 5.00 11.58 -14.11
CA GLY A 24 5.24 13.02 -14.20
C GLY A 24 6.18 13.50 -13.07
N ASP A 25 5.73 14.49 -12.30
CA ASP A 25 6.44 15.05 -11.16
C ASP A 25 6.09 14.39 -9.81
N ARG A 26 5.40 13.23 -9.82
CA ARG A 26 4.90 12.56 -8.61
C ARG A 26 5.54 11.19 -8.41
N TYR A 27 5.96 10.91 -7.19
CA TYR A 27 6.37 9.58 -6.77
C TYR A 27 5.15 8.75 -6.41
N ILE A 28 5.12 7.51 -6.88
CA ILE A 28 4.10 6.51 -6.56
C ILE A 28 4.78 5.36 -5.84
N VAL A 29 4.23 4.97 -4.68
CA VAL A 29 4.70 3.81 -3.93
C VAL A 29 3.57 2.82 -3.72
N SER A 30 3.83 1.56 -4.07
CA SER A 30 3.02 0.42 -3.61
C SER A 30 3.70 -0.27 -2.45
N SER A 31 3.03 -0.37 -1.30
CA SER A 31 3.44 -1.22 -0.18
C SER A 31 2.56 -2.48 -0.14
N THR A 32 3.17 -3.66 -0.23
CA THR A 32 2.47 -4.97 -0.27
C THR A 32 2.87 -5.85 0.90
N ILE A 33 1.89 -6.45 1.58
CA ILE A 33 2.08 -7.47 2.61
C ILE A 33 1.05 -8.60 2.43
N LYS A 34 1.52 -9.86 2.41
CA LYS A 34 0.69 -11.03 2.07
C LYS A 34 -0.08 -10.79 0.76
N SER A 35 -1.41 -10.69 0.81
CA SER A 35 -2.31 -10.41 -0.32
C SER A 35 -2.90 -8.98 -0.32
N VAL A 36 -2.39 -8.09 0.52
CA VAL A 36 -2.84 -6.69 0.63
C VAL A 36 -1.80 -5.76 0.04
N THR A 37 -2.18 -4.95 -0.95
CA THR A 37 -1.35 -3.87 -1.50
C THR A 37 -2.04 -2.53 -1.29
N ALA A 38 -1.31 -1.56 -0.76
CA ALA A 38 -1.73 -0.17 -0.66
C ALA A 38 -0.86 0.71 -1.58
N TYR A 39 -1.51 1.58 -2.34
CA TYR A 39 -0.84 2.56 -3.21
C TYR A 39 -1.03 3.97 -2.66
N ASN A 40 0.03 4.78 -2.69
CA ASN A 40 -0.06 6.21 -2.43
C ASN A 40 0.92 7.04 -3.27
N TYR A 41 0.65 8.34 -3.35
CA TYR A 41 1.41 9.33 -4.09
C TYR A 41 2.16 10.25 -3.12
N GLY A 42 3.24 10.88 -3.58
CA GLY A 42 3.95 11.91 -2.82
C GLY A 42 4.81 12.81 -3.70
N SER A 43 5.10 14.02 -3.21
CA SER A 43 6.07 14.95 -3.80
C SER A 43 7.52 14.48 -3.67
N THR A 44 7.80 13.62 -2.68
CA THR A 44 9.10 12.96 -2.47
C THR A 44 8.91 11.43 -2.35
N PRO A 45 9.95 10.62 -2.61
CA PRO A 45 9.90 9.18 -2.39
C PRO A 45 9.52 8.81 -0.96
N GLU A 46 10.06 9.52 0.03
CA GLU A 46 9.89 9.27 1.46
C GLU A 46 8.44 9.51 1.89
N ASN A 47 7.87 10.65 1.50
CA ASN A 47 6.46 10.97 1.76
C ASN A 47 5.53 9.91 1.11
N ALA A 48 5.80 9.51 -0.13
CA ALA A 48 5.05 8.45 -0.80
C ALA A 48 5.18 7.08 -0.08
N LYS A 49 6.38 6.74 0.42
CA LYS A 49 6.62 5.54 1.24
C LYS A 49 5.77 5.57 2.50
N GLU A 50 5.91 6.59 3.34
CA GLU A 50 5.19 6.74 4.61
C GLU A 50 3.67 6.72 4.41
N ALA A 51 3.17 7.51 3.45
CA ALA A 51 1.76 7.58 3.14
C ALA A 51 1.21 6.24 2.60
N SER A 52 2.03 5.42 1.91
CA SER A 52 1.63 4.07 1.50
C SER A 52 1.63 3.06 2.65
N LEU A 53 2.57 3.18 3.61
CA LEU A 53 2.65 2.33 4.80
C LEU A 53 1.52 2.62 5.78
N PHE A 54 1.23 3.89 6.06
CA PHE A 54 0.11 4.32 6.89
C PHE A 54 -1.23 3.81 6.34
N LYS A 55 -1.41 3.88 5.02
CA LYS A 55 -2.58 3.32 4.34
C LYS A 55 -2.61 1.79 4.42
N LEU A 56 -1.48 1.11 4.29
CA LEU A 56 -1.38 -0.34 4.47
C LEU A 56 -1.76 -0.75 5.90
N GLN A 57 -1.22 -0.07 6.92
CA GLN A 57 -1.51 -0.33 8.33
C GLN A 57 -2.99 -0.08 8.64
N LYS A 58 -3.59 1.01 8.13
CA LYS A 58 -5.05 1.24 8.23
C LYS A 58 -5.87 0.11 7.63
N VAL A 59 -5.49 -0.43 6.46
CA VAL A 59 -6.20 -1.57 5.83
C VAL A 59 -6.01 -2.85 6.63
N LEU A 60 -4.83 -3.11 7.20
CA LEU A 60 -4.60 -4.27 8.08
C LEU A 60 -5.44 -4.19 9.36
N ASN A 61 -5.38 -3.06 10.06
CA ASN A 61 -6.11 -2.84 11.31
C ASN A 61 -7.63 -2.84 11.07
N LYS A 62 -8.09 -2.35 9.90
CA LYS A 62 -9.49 -2.49 9.48
C LYS A 62 -9.85 -3.95 9.21
N LYS A 63 -9.03 -4.73 8.49
CA LYS A 63 -9.25 -6.18 8.30
C LYS A 63 -9.24 -6.99 9.59
N GLU A 64 -8.56 -6.52 10.62
CA GLU A 64 -8.54 -7.15 11.94
C GLU A 64 -9.83 -6.89 12.72
N LYS A 65 -10.35 -5.65 12.66
CA LYS A 65 -11.65 -5.29 13.25
C LYS A 65 -12.85 -5.82 12.46
N ASP A 66 -12.78 -5.83 11.13
CA ASP A 66 -13.85 -6.23 10.21
C ASP A 66 -13.87 -7.75 9.94
N ARG A 67 -13.49 -8.60 10.91
CA ARG A 67 -13.74 -10.05 10.84
C ARG A 67 -15.22 -10.43 11.06
N LYS A 68 -16.13 -9.50 10.76
CA LYS A 68 -17.57 -9.73 10.56
C LYS A 68 -17.98 -9.08 9.23
N PHE A 69 -18.32 -9.94 8.28
CA PHE A 69 -19.02 -9.74 7.00
C PHE A 69 -19.50 -8.33 6.59
N ILE A 70 -19.09 -7.91 5.38
CA ILE A 70 -19.85 -7.05 4.42
C ILE A 70 -19.93 -5.55 4.83
N ALA A 71 -20.00 -4.52 3.95
CA ALA A 71 -20.18 -4.44 2.48
C ALA A 71 -19.06 -3.61 1.77
N ARG A 72 -19.45 -2.63 0.92
CA ARG A 72 -18.65 -1.56 0.30
C ARG A 72 -19.36 -0.23 0.51
N GLU A 73 -18.61 0.85 0.71
CA GLU A 73 -18.99 2.20 0.29
C GLU A 73 -17.73 3.08 0.15
N ASN A 74 -17.80 4.13 -0.69
CA ASN A 74 -16.77 5.15 -0.92
C ASN A 74 -15.48 4.74 -1.68
N GLY A 75 -15.64 4.56 -3.01
CA GLY A 75 -14.76 5.18 -4.02
C GLY A 75 -13.37 4.61 -4.29
N TYR A 76 -12.79 3.78 -3.43
CA TYR A 76 -11.45 3.22 -3.64
C TYR A 76 -11.48 1.77 -4.12
N VAL A 77 -10.94 1.53 -5.32
CA VAL A 77 -10.77 0.18 -5.87
C VAL A 77 -9.70 -0.58 -5.07
N VAL A 78 -10.15 -1.48 -4.21
CA VAL A 78 -9.29 -2.54 -3.65
C VAL A 78 -9.52 -3.80 -4.49
N LEU A 79 -8.57 -4.12 -5.36
CA LEU A 79 -8.56 -5.37 -6.12
C LEU A 79 -8.16 -6.53 -5.18
N TYR A 80 -9.15 -7.29 -4.72
CA TYR A 80 -8.93 -8.58 -4.07
C TYR A 80 -8.91 -9.68 -5.14
N ARG A 81 -7.76 -10.32 -5.35
CA ARG A 81 -7.70 -11.59 -6.08
C ARG A 81 -8.01 -12.72 -5.09
N VAL A 82 -9.24 -13.22 -5.12
CA VAL A 82 -9.58 -14.51 -4.52
C VAL A 82 -9.02 -15.61 -5.43
N LYS A 83 -8.54 -16.70 -4.84
CA LYS A 83 -8.09 -17.92 -5.52
C LYS A 83 -9.10 -19.01 -5.22
#